data_AF-A0A1C6LIK1-F1
#
_entry.id   AF-A0A1C6LIK1-F1
#
_cell.length_a   1.000
_cell.length_b   1.000
_cell.length_c   1.000
_cell.angle_alpha   90.00
_cell.angle_beta   90.00
_cell.angle_gamma   90.00
#
_symmetry.space_group_name_H-M   'P 1'
#
loop_
_entity.id
_entity.type
_entity.pdbx_description
1 polymer ?
#
loop_
_entity_poly.entity_id
_entity_poly.type
_entity_poly.pdbx_seq_one_letter_code
_entity_poly.pdbx_strand_id
1 'polypeptide(L)'
;MAWHWLGYTLAVLLMLGGTIATLYPTLPGLLLLGSGMLLAAWLDNFAHVGMWPLIAIGMLALLGMLMESLAGLLGAHKSGASRQALLGAGIGGLVGMFLGLFGAIVGPIIGAMLGELRARRSLPQAGKVGVATFLGFLAGTAVKIACAFAMLAVFGGALIFSAASA
;
A
#
# COMPACT_ATOMS: atom_id res chain seq x y z
N MET A 1 -4.70 10.15 32.85
CA MET A 1 -5.74 9.17 32.45
C MET A 1 -6.38 9.48 31.10
N ALA A 2 -6.83 10.71 30.80
CA ALA A 2 -7.44 11.05 29.49
C ALA A 2 -6.52 10.82 28.27
N TRP A 3 -5.20 10.99 28.44
CA TRP A 3 -4.20 10.78 27.38
C TRP A 3 -4.16 9.35 26.81
N HIS A 4 -4.39 8.33 27.64
CA HIS A 4 -4.40 6.94 27.15
C HIS A 4 -5.63 6.64 26.28
N TRP A 5 -6.81 7.12 26.68
CA TRP A 5 -8.05 6.94 25.91
C TRP A 5 -7.98 7.60 24.53
N LEU A 6 -7.41 8.80 24.46
CA LEU A 6 -7.14 9.50 23.20
C LEU A 6 -6.16 8.72 22.31
N GLY A 7 -5.10 8.17 22.90
CA GLY A 7 -4.11 7.36 22.18
C GLY A 7 -4.71 6.10 21.54
N TYR A 8 -5.48 5.33 22.30
CA TYR A 8 -6.13 4.12 21.77
C TYR A 8 -7.18 4.45 20.72
N THR A 9 -7.92 5.54 20.90
CA THR A 9 -8.89 6.00 19.89
C THR A 9 -8.17 6.37 18.59
N LEU A 10 -7.05 7.09 18.68
CA LEU A 10 -6.22 7.39 17.51
C LEU A 10 -5.67 6.11 16.85
N ALA A 11 -5.18 5.15 17.63
CA ALA A 11 -4.70 3.87 17.10
C ALA A 11 -5.79 3.13 16.32
N VAL A 12 -7.02 3.05 16.86
CA VAL A 12 -8.17 2.46 16.17
C VAL A 12 -8.52 3.22 14.90
N LEU A 13 -8.54 4.56 14.94
CA LEU A 13 -8.79 5.38 13.75
C LEU A 13 -7.74 5.17 12.67
N LEU A 14 -6.45 5.05 13.04
CA LEU A 14 -5.36 4.74 12.10
C LEU A 14 -5.53 3.34 11.50
N MET A 15 -5.91 2.34 12.30
CA MET A 15 -6.13 0.98 11.81
C MET A 15 -7.33 0.89 10.87
N LEU A 16 -8.45 1.53 11.21
CA LEU A 16 -9.64 1.59 10.35
C LEU A 16 -9.35 2.37 9.07
N GLY A 17 -8.76 3.57 9.21
CA GLY A 17 -8.36 4.40 8.08
C GLY A 17 -7.36 3.69 7.17
N GLY A 18 -6.37 2.99 7.74
CA GLY A 18 -5.39 2.21 6.99
C GLY A 18 -6.00 1.01 6.26
N THR A 19 -6.96 0.33 6.89
CA THR A 19 -7.70 -0.76 6.26
C THR A 19 -8.52 -0.25 5.07
N ILE A 20 -9.24 0.86 5.23
CA ILE A 20 -10.00 1.50 4.14
C ILE A 20 -9.05 1.98 3.04
N ALA A 21 -7.97 2.65 3.40
CA ALA A 21 -6.96 3.15 2.46
C ALA A 21 -6.28 2.01 1.67
N THR A 22 -6.22 0.80 2.23
CA THR A 22 -5.67 -0.37 1.55
C THR A 22 -6.51 -0.82 0.35
N LEU A 23 -7.82 -0.54 0.35
CA LEU A 23 -8.69 -0.83 -0.79
C LEU A 23 -8.37 0.06 -2.00
N TYR A 24 -7.72 1.20 -1.77
CA TYR A 24 -7.38 2.13 -2.83
C TYR A 24 -6.00 1.78 -3.41
N PRO A 25 -5.90 1.57 -4.73
CA PRO A 25 -4.61 1.34 -5.37
C PRO A 25 -3.64 2.48 -5.10
N THR A 26 -2.35 2.20 -5.02
CA THR A 26 -1.23 3.18 -4.86
C THR A 26 -1.18 3.92 -3.53
N LEU A 27 -2.24 3.90 -2.71
CA LEU A 27 -2.21 4.47 -1.38
C LEU A 27 -1.40 3.59 -0.42
N PRO A 28 -0.57 4.19 0.45
CA PRO A 28 0.21 3.49 1.47
C PRO A 28 -0.66 3.07 2.69
N GLY A 29 -1.79 2.40 2.43
CA GLY A 29 -2.75 2.00 3.46
C GLY A 29 -2.18 1.03 4.51
N LEU A 30 -1.27 0.13 4.11
CA LEU A 30 -0.61 -0.80 5.04
C LEU A 30 0.34 -0.09 6.01
N LEU A 31 0.99 1.02 5.61
CA LEU A 31 1.77 1.83 6.55
C LEU A 31 0.88 2.49 7.57
N LEU A 32 -0.26 3.01 7.14
CA LEU A 32 -1.22 3.63 8.06
C LEU A 32 -1.80 2.59 9.04
N LEU A 33 -2.18 1.40 8.54
CA LEU A 33 -2.63 0.28 9.36
C LEU A 33 -1.56 -0.15 10.38
N GLY A 34 -0.33 -0.37 9.90
CA GLY A 34 0.80 -0.76 10.75
C GLY A 34 1.18 0.32 11.77
N SER A 35 1.03 1.61 11.43
CA SER A 35 1.28 2.70 12.36
C SER A 35 0.28 2.73 13.52
N GLY A 36 -0.99 2.39 13.26
CA GLY A 36 -2.00 2.23 14.31
C GLY A 36 -1.69 1.06 15.24
N MET A 37 -1.25 -0.09 14.67
CA MET A 37 -0.80 -1.26 15.44
C MET A 37 0.43 -0.94 16.30
N LEU A 38 1.41 -0.23 15.73
CA LEU A 38 2.61 0.20 16.44
C LEU A 38 2.28 1.17 17.57
N LEU A 39 1.37 2.13 17.33
CA LEU A 39 0.90 3.07 18.34
C LEU A 39 0.19 2.33 19.48
N ALA A 40 -0.69 1.38 19.17
CA ALA A 40 -1.37 0.56 20.17
C ALA A 40 -0.38 -0.25 21.02
N ALA A 41 0.63 -0.87 20.38
CA ALA A 41 1.69 -1.60 21.07
C ALA A 41 2.51 -0.68 21.99
N TRP A 42 2.84 0.53 21.52
CA TRP A 42 3.62 1.51 22.28
C TRP A 42 2.87 2.05 23.51
N LEU A 43 1.57 2.33 23.38
CA LEU A 43 0.74 2.81 24.50
C LEU A 43 0.65 1.82 25.65
N ASP A 44 0.85 0.54 25.35
CA ASP A 44 0.85 -0.58 26.30
C ASP A 44 2.27 -1.03 26.68
N ASN A 45 3.29 -0.21 26.40
CA ASN A 45 4.71 -0.52 26.64
C ASN A 45 5.16 -1.86 26.04
N PHE A 46 4.57 -2.26 24.91
CA PHE A 46 4.84 -3.52 24.22
C PHE A 46 4.55 -4.76 25.08
N ALA A 47 3.68 -4.65 26.11
CA ALA A 47 3.36 -5.77 26.98
C ALA A 47 2.66 -6.90 26.22
N HIS A 48 1.65 -6.58 25.40
CA HIS A 48 0.95 -7.60 24.61
C HIS A 48 1.52 -7.83 23.21
N VAL A 49 2.05 -6.77 22.58
CA VAL A 49 2.57 -6.84 21.20
C VAL A 49 4.04 -6.46 21.19
N GLY A 50 4.89 -7.48 21.29
CA GLY A 50 6.35 -7.33 21.33
C GLY A 50 7.00 -7.11 19.96
N MET A 51 8.33 -7.22 19.94
CA MET A 51 9.16 -6.95 18.76
C MET A 51 8.86 -7.87 17.57
N TRP A 52 8.68 -9.18 17.80
CA TRP A 52 8.50 -10.15 16.71
C TRP A 52 7.21 -9.95 15.90
N PRO A 53 6.02 -9.79 16.52
CA PRO A 53 4.80 -9.42 15.78
C PRO A 53 4.96 -8.12 14.99
N LEU A 54 5.60 -7.10 15.56
CA LEU A 54 5.81 -5.82 14.88
C LEU A 54 6.73 -5.94 13.67
N ILE A 55 7.80 -6.74 13.75
CA ILE A 55 8.66 -7.05 12.59
C ILE A 55 7.83 -7.75 11.50
N ALA A 56 7.03 -8.75 11.86
CA ALA A 56 6.17 -9.44 10.90
C ALA A 56 5.16 -8.50 10.24
N ILE A 57 4.52 -7.61 11.01
CA ILE A 57 3.61 -6.57 10.51
C ILE A 57 4.35 -5.63 9.55
N GLY A 58 5.54 -5.16 9.91
CA GLY A 58 6.37 -4.30 9.05
C GLY A 58 6.75 -4.98 7.74
N MET A 59 7.15 -6.25 7.80
CA MET A 59 7.48 -7.05 6.61
C MET A 59 6.27 -7.25 5.69
N LEU A 60 5.10 -7.55 6.26
CA LEU A 60 3.85 -7.69 5.51
C LEU A 60 3.43 -6.37 4.85
N ALA A 61 3.60 -5.25 5.56
CA ALA A 61 3.32 -3.92 5.00
C ALA A 61 4.22 -3.60 3.81
N LEU A 62 5.53 -3.82 3.95
CA LEU A 62 6.49 -3.63 2.87
C LEU A 62 6.21 -4.56 1.68
N LEU A 63 5.93 -5.83 1.95
CA LEU A 63 5.60 -6.81 0.91
C LEU A 63 4.36 -6.39 0.14
N GLY A 64 3.27 -6.04 0.82
CA GLY A 64 2.02 -5.67 0.15
C GLY A 64 2.16 -4.42 -0.73
N MET A 65 2.87 -3.39 -0.25
CA MET A 65 3.13 -2.18 -1.05
C MET A 65 4.07 -2.43 -2.23
N LEU A 66 5.10 -3.27 -2.02
CA LEU A 66 6.03 -3.62 -3.08
C LEU A 66 5.33 -4.44 -4.17
N MET A 67 4.54 -5.44 -3.78
CA MET A 67 3.78 -6.27 -4.71
C MET A 67 2.76 -5.45 -5.49
N GLU A 68 2.11 -4.47 -4.86
CA GLU A 68 1.23 -3.53 -5.56
C GLU A 68 1.97 -2.75 -6.65
N SER A 69 3.10 -2.14 -6.30
CA SER A 69 3.91 -1.34 -7.21
C SER A 69 4.49 -2.17 -8.35
N LEU A 70 4.97 -3.38 -8.04
CA LEU A 70 5.49 -4.33 -9.02
C LEU A 70 4.39 -4.83 -9.95
N ALA A 71 3.19 -5.12 -9.44
CA ALA A 71 2.08 -5.57 -10.27
C ALA A 71 1.66 -4.50 -11.29
N GLY A 72 1.63 -3.22 -10.89
CA GLY A 72 1.40 -2.11 -11.81
C GLY A 72 2.45 -2.03 -12.93
N LEU A 73 3.73 -2.07 -12.57
CA LEU A 73 4.84 -2.07 -13.54
C LEU A 73 4.85 -3.30 -14.45
N LEU A 74 4.57 -4.49 -13.90
CA LEU A 74 4.46 -5.72 -14.66
C LEU A 74 3.25 -5.71 -15.59
N GLY A 75 2.13 -5.10 -15.17
CA GLY A 75 0.96 -4.86 -16.02
C GLY A 75 1.33 -4.03 -17.24
N ALA A 76 2.01 -2.90 -17.04
CA ALA A 76 2.56 -2.09 -18.12
C ALA A 76 3.50 -2.92 -19.02
N HIS A 77 4.51 -3.57 -18.44
CA HIS A 77 5.52 -4.33 -19.20
C HIS A 77 4.89 -5.47 -20.03
N LYS A 78 3.96 -6.23 -19.47
CA LYS A 78 3.24 -7.32 -20.17
C LYS A 78 2.43 -6.84 -21.37
N SER A 79 2.01 -5.56 -21.39
CA SER A 79 1.30 -4.98 -22.53
C SER A 79 2.21 -4.56 -23.69
N GLY A 80 3.52 -4.72 -23.54
CA GLY A 80 4.53 -4.29 -24.52
C GLY A 80 5.01 -2.85 -24.28
N ALA A 81 4.90 -2.34 -23.05
CA ALA A 81 5.34 -0.99 -22.72
C ALA A 81 6.84 -0.79 -22.98
N SER A 82 7.18 0.39 -23.49
CA SER A 82 8.56 0.83 -23.65
C SER A 82 9.23 1.10 -22.30
N ARG A 83 10.57 1.16 -22.29
CA ARG A 83 11.33 1.58 -21.10
C ARG A 83 10.96 3.00 -20.65
N GLN A 84 10.60 3.88 -21.59
CA GLN A 84 10.17 5.25 -21.28
C GLN A 84 8.80 5.26 -20.60
N ALA A 85 7.89 4.36 -20.96
CA ALA A 85 6.62 4.20 -20.26
C ALA A 85 6.81 3.68 -18.83
N LEU A 86 7.72 2.73 -18.59
CA LEU A 86 8.00 2.26 -17.23
C LEU A 86 8.61 3.35 -16.34
N LEU A 87 9.58 4.10 -16.88
CA LEU A 87 10.15 5.28 -16.20
C LEU A 87 9.08 6.36 -15.98
N GLY A 88 8.24 6.60 -16.99
CA GLY A 88 7.13 7.54 -16.92
C GLY A 88 6.11 7.13 -15.85
N ALA A 89 5.80 5.85 -15.71
CA ALA A 89 4.91 5.33 -14.67
C ALA A 89 5.52 5.55 -13.27
N GLY A 90 6.82 5.30 -13.11
CA GLY A 90 7.53 5.53 -11.85
C GLY A 90 7.54 7.02 -11.45
N ILE A 91 7.94 7.91 -12.37
CA ILE A 91 7.94 9.36 -12.13
C ILE A 91 6.51 9.87 -11.91
N GLY A 92 5.57 9.40 -12.73
CA GLY A 92 4.16 9.72 -12.61
C GLY A 92 3.57 9.29 -11.28
N GLY A 93 3.99 8.15 -10.71
CA GLY A 93 3.63 7.74 -9.36
C GLY A 93 4.20 8.64 -8.28
N LEU A 94 5.48 8.99 -8.38
CA LEU A 94 6.12 9.90 -7.42
C LEU A 94 5.47 11.29 -7.44
N VAL A 95 5.31 11.89 -8.62
CA VAL A 95 4.66 13.21 -8.77
C VAL A 95 3.19 13.12 -8.40
N GLY A 96 2.51 12.07 -8.82
CA GLY A 96 1.11 11.80 -8.53
C GLY A 96 0.82 11.76 -7.03
N MET A 97 1.72 11.18 -6.23
CA MET A 97 1.59 11.15 -4.77
C MET A 97 1.49 12.55 -4.15
N PHE A 98 2.18 13.55 -4.70
CA PHE A 98 2.11 14.95 -4.24
C PHE A 98 0.85 15.69 -4.69
N LEU A 99 0.16 15.19 -5.71
CA LEU A 99 -1.11 15.73 -6.20
C LEU A 99 -2.32 15.14 -5.45
N GLY A 100 -2.08 14.40 -4.37
CA GLY A 100 -3.10 13.82 -3.50
C GLY A 100 -3.65 12.48 -4.02
N LEU A 101 -4.82 12.11 -3.50
CA LEU A 101 -5.41 10.78 -3.69
C LEU A 101 -5.61 10.42 -5.17
N PHE A 102 -6.20 11.34 -5.94
CA PHE A 102 -6.43 11.15 -7.37
C PHE A 102 -5.12 11.10 -8.16
N GLY A 103 -4.16 11.95 -7.80
CA GLY A 103 -2.85 11.98 -8.42
C GLY A 103 -2.09 10.67 -8.24
N ALA A 104 -2.19 10.02 -7.08
CA ALA A 104 -1.48 8.77 -6.79
C ALA A 104 -1.88 7.63 -7.76
N ILE A 105 -3.16 7.54 -8.14
CA ILE A 105 -3.62 6.55 -9.12
C ILE A 105 -3.38 7.01 -10.55
N VAL A 106 -3.77 8.25 -10.86
CA VAL A 106 -3.78 8.75 -12.23
C VAL A 106 -2.35 9.04 -12.72
N GLY A 107 -1.47 9.46 -11.82
CA GLY A 107 -0.09 9.81 -12.09
C GLY A 107 0.70 8.69 -12.78
N PRO A 108 0.79 7.47 -12.21
CA PRO A 108 1.43 6.34 -12.88
C PRO A 108 0.83 6.02 -14.25
N ILE A 109 -0.49 6.08 -14.39
CA ILE A 109 -1.20 5.74 -15.64
C ILE A 109 -0.86 6.77 -16.72
N ILE A 110 -1.04 8.06 -16.44
CA ILE A 110 -0.71 9.15 -17.36
C ILE A 110 0.79 9.17 -17.64
N GLY A 111 1.62 8.99 -16.62
CA GLY A 111 3.07 8.91 -16.76
C GLY A 111 3.49 7.78 -17.72
N ALA A 112 2.87 6.60 -17.59
CA ALA A 112 3.09 5.48 -18.51
C ALA A 112 2.67 5.82 -19.93
N MET A 113 1.47 6.41 -20.10
CA MET A 113 0.94 6.82 -21.41
C MET A 113 1.84 7.86 -22.09
N LEU A 114 2.25 8.90 -21.36
CA LEU A 114 3.12 9.96 -21.87
C LEU A 114 4.52 9.43 -22.21
N GLY A 115 5.07 8.54 -21.38
CA GLY A 115 6.33 7.86 -21.66
C GLY A 115 6.25 6.99 -22.90
N GLU A 116 5.13 6.31 -23.12
CA GLU A 116 4.90 5.50 -24.32
C GLU A 116 4.78 6.37 -25.59
N LEU A 117 4.05 7.48 -25.52
CA LEU A 117 3.96 8.44 -26.62
C LEU A 117 5.32 9.06 -26.95
N ARG A 118 6.12 9.39 -25.94
CA ARG A 118 7.49 9.91 -26.10
C ARG A 118 8.43 8.89 -26.75
N ALA A 119 8.17 7.61 -26.53
CA ALA A 119 8.87 6.52 -27.23
C ALA A 119 8.43 6.35 -28.70
N ARG A 120 7.69 7.33 -29.26
CA ARG A 120 7.14 7.35 -30.62
C ARG A 120 6.25 6.15 -30.92
N ARG A 121 5.55 5.64 -29.90
CA ARG A 121 4.51 4.63 -30.05
C ARG A 121 3.17 5.30 -30.34
N SER A 122 2.22 4.51 -30.85
CA SER A 122 0.91 5.01 -31.26
C SER A 122 0.00 5.30 -30.05
N LEU A 123 -0.96 6.22 -30.21
CA LEU A 123 -1.98 6.51 -29.20
C LEU A 123 -2.74 5.27 -28.70
N PRO A 124 -3.15 4.32 -29.58
CA PRO A 124 -3.76 3.06 -29.14
C PRO A 124 -2.83 2.24 -28.22
N GLN A 125 -1.53 2.21 -28.51
CA GLN A 125 -0.56 1.51 -27.68
C GLN A 125 -0.40 2.19 -26.32
N ALA A 126 -0.33 3.53 -26.27
CA ALA A 126 -0.27 4.27 -25.01
C ALA A 126 -1.50 3.99 -24.13
N GLY A 127 -2.71 4.03 -24.70
CA GLY A 127 -3.94 3.68 -24.00
C GLY A 127 -3.92 2.25 -23.44
N LYS A 128 -3.45 1.28 -24.24
CA LYS A 128 -3.29 -0.11 -23.82
C LYS A 128 -2.33 -0.24 -22.63
N VAL A 129 -1.20 0.46 -22.65
CA VAL A 129 -0.24 0.50 -21.54
C VAL A 129 -0.86 1.10 -20.29
N GLY A 130 -1.61 2.20 -20.42
CA GLY A 130 -2.32 2.83 -19.29
C GLY A 130 -3.33 1.88 -18.64
N VAL A 131 -4.18 1.24 -19.43
CA VAL A 131 -5.16 0.25 -18.95
C VAL A 131 -4.47 -0.94 -18.29
N ALA A 132 -3.40 -1.46 -18.91
CA ALA A 132 -2.66 -2.59 -18.35
C ALA A 132 -1.95 -2.24 -17.03
N THR A 133 -1.46 -1.00 -16.90
CA THR A 133 -0.89 -0.47 -15.65
C THR A 133 -1.95 -0.45 -14.54
N PHE A 134 -3.14 0.08 -14.84
CA PHE A 134 -4.26 0.13 -13.90
C PHE A 134 -4.72 -1.27 -13.46
N LEU A 135 -4.90 -2.19 -14.40
CA LEU A 135 -5.23 -3.59 -14.10
C LEU A 135 -4.14 -4.28 -13.27
N GLY A 136 -2.86 -3.96 -13.54
CA GLY A 136 -1.73 -4.39 -12.74
C GLY A 136 -1.83 -3.92 -11.29
N PHE A 137 -2.12 -2.63 -11.08
CA PHE A 137 -2.34 -2.09 -9.74
C PHE A 137 -3.52 -2.72 -9.02
N LEU A 138 -4.63 -2.99 -9.71
CA LEU A 138 -5.78 -3.69 -9.11
C LEU A 138 -5.41 -5.12 -8.68
N ALA A 139 -4.68 -5.86 -9.51
CA ALA A 139 -4.19 -7.19 -9.14
C ALA A 139 -3.22 -7.13 -7.95
N GLY A 140 -2.35 -6.13 -7.92
CA GLY A 140 -1.45 -5.86 -6.80
C GLY A 140 -2.17 -5.45 -5.51
N THR A 141 -3.26 -4.69 -5.64
CA THR A 141 -4.13 -4.30 -4.52
C THR A 141 -4.74 -5.53 -3.84
N ALA A 142 -5.08 -6.58 -4.60
CA ALA A 142 -5.58 -7.82 -4.01
C ALA A 142 -4.53 -8.48 -3.08
N VAL A 143 -3.25 -8.50 -3.48
CA VAL A 143 -2.15 -8.96 -2.62
C VAL A 143 -1.99 -8.04 -1.41
N LYS A 144 -2.05 -6.73 -1.61
CA LYS A 144 -2.00 -5.73 -0.53
C LYS A 144 -3.11 -5.95 0.51
N ILE A 145 -4.33 -6.23 0.06
CA ILE A 145 -5.48 -6.56 0.92
C ILE A 145 -5.23 -7.85 1.71
N ALA A 146 -4.71 -8.91 1.06
CA ALA A 146 -4.33 -10.13 1.75
C ALA A 146 -3.28 -9.88 2.85
N CYS A 147 -2.28 -9.02 2.58
CA CYS A 147 -1.31 -8.60 3.58
C CYS A 147 -1.97 -7.83 4.73
N ALA A 148 -2.97 -6.97 4.48
CA ALA A 148 -3.70 -6.27 5.55
C ALA A 148 -4.39 -7.25 6.51
N PHE A 149 -5.09 -8.25 5.96
CA PHE A 149 -5.71 -9.29 6.77
C PHE A 149 -4.69 -10.11 7.55
N ALA A 150 -3.55 -10.45 6.93
CA ALA A 150 -2.46 -11.12 7.63
C ALA A 150 -1.90 -10.26 8.78
N MET A 151 -1.73 -8.95 8.58
CA MET A 151 -1.29 -8.03 9.64
C MET A 151 -2.30 -7.98 10.79
N LEU A 152 -3.60 -7.88 10.48
CA LEU A 152 -4.67 -7.92 11.48
C LEU A 152 -4.66 -9.24 12.26
N ALA A 153 -4.45 -10.37 11.58
CA ALA A 153 -4.35 -11.69 12.22
C ALA A 153 -3.12 -11.79 13.13
N VAL A 154 -1.95 -11.31 12.68
CA VAL A 154 -0.72 -11.29 13.50
C VAL A 154 -0.92 -10.43 14.75
N PHE A 155 -1.47 -9.23 14.58
CA PHE A 155 -1.72 -8.31 15.69
C PHE A 155 -2.75 -8.86 16.69
N GLY A 156 -3.90 -9.34 16.19
CA GLY A 156 -4.93 -9.94 17.02
C GLY A 156 -4.45 -11.22 17.72
N GLY A 157 -3.69 -12.06 17.02
CA GLY A 157 -3.06 -13.24 17.60
C GLY A 157 -2.13 -12.88 18.76
N ALA A 158 -1.23 -11.91 18.56
CA ALA A 158 -0.32 -11.45 19.61
C ALA A 158 -1.06 -10.99 20.88
N LEU A 159 -2.16 -10.24 20.71
CA LEU A 159 -3.00 -9.81 21.83
C LEU A 159 -3.62 -11.01 22.59
N ILE A 160 -4.13 -12.01 21.87
CA ILE A 160 -4.78 -13.18 22.48
C ILE A 160 -3.77 -14.06 23.23
N PHE A 161 -2.62 -14.37 22.62
CA PHE A 161 -1.60 -15.21 23.24
C PHE A 161 -0.97 -14.54 24.47
N SER A 162 -0.81 -13.22 24.44
CA SER A 162 -0.35 -12.49 25.61
C SER A 162 -1.39 -12.49 26.74
N ALA A 163 -2.68 -12.40 26.43
CA ALA A 163 -3.73 -12.47 27.45
C ALA A 163 -3.86 -13.85 28.09
N ALA A 164 -3.50 -14.92 27.36
CA ALA A 164 -3.52 -16.30 27.87
C ALA A 164 -2.30 -16.68 28.72
N SER A 165 -1.26 -15.83 28.75
CA SER A 165 0.00 -16.07 29.49
C SER A 165 0.17 -15.17 30.72
N ALA A 166 -0.83 -14.34 31.04
CA ALA A 166 -0.94 -13.50 32.23
C ALA A 166 -1.90 -14.11 33.26
#